data_AF-A0A8T3T743-F1
#
_entry.id   AF-A0A8T3T743-F1
#
_cell.length_a   1.000
_cell.length_b   1.000
_cell.length_c   1.000
_cell.angle_alpha   90.00
_cell.angle_beta   90.00
_cell.angle_gamma   90.00
#
_symmetry.space_group_name_H-M   'P 1'
#
loop_
_entity.id
_entity.type
_entity.pdbx_description
1 polymer ?
#
loop_
_entity_poly.entity_id
_entity_poly.type
_entity_poly.pdbx_seq_one_letter_code
_entity_poly.pdbx_strand_id
1 'polypeptide(L)'
;MWLPLVGLLMGVLLGLVLQVNVSFELSRYSAVGILAALDSVLGAVRAELEGTFSDRIFVSGFITNALLAVLLTFVGDRLGLDLYLVALITFGLRIFQNVALIRRHFL
;
A
#
# COMPACT_ATOMS: atom_id res chain seq x y z
N MET A 1 -9.94 14.30 -13.63
CA MET A 1 -9.24 12.99 -13.55
C MET A 1 -7.70 13.08 -13.63
N TRP A 2 -7.07 14.26 -13.59
CA TRP A 2 -5.61 14.37 -13.80
C TRP A 2 -4.81 14.46 -12.49
N LEU A 3 -5.48 14.84 -11.39
CA LEU A 3 -4.86 14.99 -10.06
C LEU A 3 -4.07 13.75 -9.59
N PRO A 4 -4.58 12.50 -9.70
CA PRO A 4 -3.81 11.33 -9.26
C PRO A 4 -2.53 11.11 -10.07
N LEU A 5 -2.58 11.39 -11.38
CA LEU A 5 -1.41 11.29 -12.26
C LEU A 5 -0.36 12.32 -11.88
N VAL A 6 -0.78 13.57 -11.63
CA VAL A 6 0.10 14.65 -11.18
C VAL A 6 0.70 14.31 -9.81
N GLY A 7 -0.10 13.79 -8.88
CA GLY A 7 0.37 13.36 -7.56
C GLY A 7 1.41 12.24 -7.64
N LEU A 8 1.18 11.22 -8.48
CA LEU A 8 2.14 10.15 -8.73
C LEU A 8 3.45 10.70 -9.30
N LEU A 9 3.36 11.55 -10.33
CA LEU A 9 4.53 12.12 -11.00
C LEU A 9 5.35 12.98 -10.03
N MET A 10 4.67 13.83 -9.23
CA MET A 10 5.29 14.62 -8.18
C MET A 10 5.98 13.73 -7.13
N GLY A 11 5.33 12.66 -6.69
CA GLY A 11 5.91 11.72 -5.72
C GLY A 11 7.17 11.03 -6.24
N VAL A 12 7.15 10.57 -7.49
CA VAL A 12 8.31 9.95 -8.15
C VAL A 12 9.46 10.95 -8.28
N LEU A 13 9.18 12.16 -8.77
CA LEU A 13 10.19 13.21 -8.92
C LEU A 13 10.81 13.60 -7.58
N LEU A 14 10.00 13.77 -6.54
CA LEU A 14 10.48 14.05 -5.19
C LEU A 14 11.39 12.92 -4.67
N GLY A 15 11.01 11.66 -4.88
CA GLY A 15 11.84 10.52 -4.49
C GLY A 15 13.21 10.50 -5.19
N LEU A 16 13.24 10.80 -6.48
CA LEU A 16 14.47 10.86 -7.28
C LEU A 16 15.38 12.03 -6.87
N VAL A 17 14.81 13.19 -6.57
CA VAL A 17 15.55 14.39 -6.17
C VAL A 17 16.09 14.27 -4.74
N LEU A 18 15.29 13.74 -3.81
CA LEU A 18 15.66 13.66 -2.40
C LEU A 18 16.70 12.58 -2.10
N GLN A 19 16.92 11.62 -3.01
CA GLN A 19 17.89 10.52 -2.87
C GLN A 19 17.89 9.89 -1.46
N VAL A 20 16.69 9.65 -0.91
CA VAL A 20 16.55 9.15 0.45
C VAL A 20 17.12 7.74 0.51
N ASN A 21 18.32 7.61 1.09
CA ASN A 21 18.93 6.32 1.36
C ASN A 21 18.17 5.67 2.53
N VAL A 22 17.32 4.70 2.21
CA VAL A 22 16.62 3.91 3.20
C VAL A 22 17.65 2.98 3.85
N SER A 23 18.00 3.26 5.10
CA SER A 23 18.85 2.37 5.91
C SER A 23 18.24 0.96 5.96
N PHE A 24 19.08 -0.06 6.13
CA PHE A 24 18.65 -1.45 6.20
C PHE A 24 17.53 -1.69 7.22
N GLU A 25 17.58 -1.01 8.37
CA GLU A 25 16.56 -1.09 9.41
C GLU A 25 15.20 -0.53 8.95
N LEU A 26 15.21 0.59 8.24
CA LEU A 26 13.99 1.24 7.70
C LEU A 26 13.44 0.51 6.47
N SER A 27 14.27 -0.28 5.79
CA SER A 27 13.86 -1.00 4.57
C SER A 27 12.65 -1.90 4.81
N ARG A 28 12.56 -2.53 5.99
CA ARG A 28 11.42 -3.37 6.39
C ARG A 28 10.14 -2.54 6.44
N TYR A 29 10.17 -1.45 7.21
CA TYR A 29 9.04 -0.55 7.41
C TYR A 29 8.56 0.09 6.10
N SER A 30 9.50 0.55 5.27
CA SER A 30 9.20 1.11 3.96
C SER A 30 8.55 0.07 3.04
N ALA A 31 9.07 -1.15 3.00
CA ALA A 31 8.51 -2.21 2.16
C ALA A 31 7.06 -2.53 2.53
N VAL A 32 6.76 -2.74 3.82
CA VAL A 32 5.38 -3.04 4.23
C VAL A 32 4.46 -1.82 4.03
N GLY A 33 4.94 -0.60 4.27
CA GLY A 33 4.18 0.62 3.98
C GLY A 33 3.82 0.79 2.50
N ILE A 34 4.77 0.52 1.59
CA ILE A 34 4.55 0.54 0.14
C ILE A 34 3.52 -0.52 -0.27
N LEU A 35 3.64 -1.74 0.27
CA LEU A 35 2.68 -2.82 0.02
C LEU A 35 1.27 -2.45 0.47
N ALA A 36 1.12 -1.85 1.66
CA ALA A 36 -0.16 -1.41 2.17
C ALA A 36 -0.80 -0.29 1.32
N ALA A 37 0.02 0.65 0.84
CA ALA A 37 -0.41 1.70 -0.08
C ALA A 37 -0.87 1.11 -1.42
N LEU A 38 -0.09 0.18 -2.00
CA LEU A 38 -0.41 -0.47 -3.26
C LEU A 38 -1.70 -1.30 -3.17
N ASP A 39 -1.87 -2.07 -2.10
CA ASP A 39 -3.10 -2.83 -1.85
C ASP A 39 -4.33 -1.91 -1.80
N SER A 40 -4.21 -0.76 -1.12
CA SER A 40 -5.31 0.20 -1.00
C SER A 40 -5.65 0.87 -2.34
N VAL A 41 -4.65 1.18 -3.17
CA VAL A 41 -4.86 1.70 -4.53
C VAL A 41 -5.54 0.66 -5.43
N LEU A 42 -5.09 -0.60 -5.39
CA LEU A 42 -5.72 -1.66 -6.17
C LEU A 42 -7.14 -1.97 -5.68
N GLY A 43 -7.37 -1.92 -4.37
CA GLY A 43 -8.70 -2.01 -3.79
C GLY A 43 -9.62 -0.89 -4.25
N ALA A 44 -9.11 0.35 -4.36
CA ALA A 44 -9.87 1.47 -4.91
C ALA A 44 -10.21 1.28 -6.40
N VAL A 45 -9.24 0.85 -7.21
CA VAL A 45 -9.48 0.55 -8.64
C VAL A 45 -10.55 -0.54 -8.78
N ARG A 46 -10.48 -1.59 -7.97
CA ARG A 46 -11.51 -2.65 -7.95
C ARG A 46 -12.88 -2.09 -7.59
N ALA A 47 -12.96 -1.31 -6.50
CA ALA A 47 -14.23 -0.73 -6.04
C ALA A 47 -14.85 0.22 -7.07
N GLU A 48 -14.02 0.95 -7.83
CA GLU A 48 -14.47 1.81 -8.93
C GLU A 48 -15.11 0.98 -10.05
N LEU A 49 -14.46 -0.11 -10.46
CA LEU A 49 -15.01 -1.04 -11.46
C LEU A 49 -16.31 -1.72 -10.97
N GLU A 50 -16.40 -2.00 -9.67
CA GLU A 50 -17.59 -2.58 -9.04
C GLU A 50 -18.70 -1.55 -8.78
N GLY A 51 -18.49 -0.25 -9.03
CA GLY A 51 -19.44 0.82 -8.75
C GLY A 51 -19.70 1.07 -7.26
N THR A 52 -18.80 0.61 -6.39
CA THR A 52 -18.89 0.71 -4.92
C THR A 52 -17.82 1.62 -4.32
N PHE A 53 -17.11 2.39 -5.15
CA PHE A 53 -16.07 3.29 -4.71
C PHE A 53 -16.59 4.41 -3.80
N SER A 54 -15.80 4.71 -2.77
CA SER A 54 -16.05 5.82 -1.85
C SER A 54 -14.73 6.42 -1.41
N ASP A 55 -14.55 7.72 -1.65
CA ASP A 55 -13.35 8.47 -1.24
C ASP A 55 -13.05 8.31 0.26
N ARG A 56 -14.09 8.31 1.09
CA ARG A 56 -13.94 8.18 2.55
C ARG A 56 -13.40 6.80 2.92
N ILE A 57 -13.90 5.73 2.28
CA ILE A 57 -13.43 4.36 2.52
C ILE A 57 -11.99 4.20 1.99
N PHE A 58 -11.69 4.75 0.82
CA PHE A 58 -10.33 4.72 0.27
C PHE A 58 -9.33 5.43 1.17
N VAL A 59 -9.58 6.70 1.53
CA VAL A 59 -8.62 7.49 2.33
C VAL A 59 -8.45 6.90 3.73
N SER A 60 -9.55 6.49 4.38
CA SER A 60 -9.47 5.84 5.69
C SER A 60 -8.74 4.51 5.62
N GLY A 61 -9.03 3.69 4.62
CA GLY A 61 -8.37 2.41 4.39
C GLY A 61 -6.87 2.58 4.10
N PHE A 62 -6.51 3.51 3.22
CA PHE A 62 -5.12 3.80 2.86
C PHE A 62 -4.29 4.18 4.08
N ILE A 63 -4.77 5.15 4.88
CA ILE A 63 -4.06 5.63 6.06
C ILE A 63 -4.03 4.54 7.14
N THR A 64 -5.18 3.93 7.45
CA THR A 64 -5.28 2.96 8.55
C THR A 64 -4.48 1.70 8.24
N ASN A 65 -4.52 1.19 7.01
CA ASN A 65 -3.75 0.02 6.60
C ASN A 65 -2.24 0.30 6.63
N ALA A 66 -1.80 1.46 6.13
CA ALA A 66 -0.38 1.84 6.16
C ALA A 66 0.12 2.00 7.60
N LEU A 67 -0.64 2.67 8.46
CA LEU A 67 -0.31 2.80 9.88
C LEU A 67 -0.28 1.45 10.58
N LEU A 68 -1.27 0.59 10.34
CA LEU A 68 -1.32 -0.74 10.93
C LEU A 68 -0.15 -1.61 10.48
N ALA A 69 0.23 -1.55 9.21
CA ALA A 69 1.38 -2.24 8.65
C ALA A 69 2.70 -1.86 9.34
N VAL A 70 2.93 -0.55 9.46
CA VAL A 70 4.13 0.01 10.11
C VAL A 70 4.11 -0.29 11.61
N LEU A 71 2.96 -0.17 12.27
CA LEU A 71 2.81 -0.47 13.69
C LEU A 71 3.04 -1.95 13.99
N LEU A 72 2.51 -2.85 13.16
CA LEU A 72 2.71 -4.29 13.32
C LEU A 72 4.19 -4.67 13.14
N THR A 73 4.85 -4.07 12.14
CA THR A 73 6.29 -4.20 11.91
C THR A 73 7.09 -3.69 13.11
N PHE A 74 6.72 -2.53 13.64
CA PHE A 74 7.35 -1.95 14.83
C PHE A 74 7.22 -2.84 16.06
N VAL A 75 6.01 -3.35 16.33
CA VAL A 75 5.76 -4.25 17.45
C VAL A 75 6.56 -5.55 17.28
N GLY A 76 6.62 -6.10 16.06
CA GLY A 76 7.43 -7.28 15.76
C GLY A 76 8.90 -7.06 16.11
N ASP A 77 9.47 -5.96 15.63
CA ASP A 77 10.86 -5.60 15.92
C ASP A 77 11.14 -5.46 17.42
N ARG A 78 10.20 -4.88 18.19
CA ARG A 78 10.34 -4.72 19.65
C ARG A 78 10.24 -6.04 20.41
N LEU A 79 9.51 -7.01 19.87
CA LEU A 79 9.33 -8.35 20.46
C LEU A 79 10.38 -9.35 19.96
N GLY A 80 11.23 -8.97 18.99
CA GLY A 80 12.15 -9.90 18.33
C GLY A 80 11.45 -10.93 17.44
N LEU A 81 10.29 -10.56 16.88
CA LEU A 81 9.46 -11.40 16.01
C LEU A 81 9.36 -10.82 14.60
N ASP A 82 9.34 -11.68 13.58
CA ASP A 82 9.23 -11.28 12.17
C ASP A 82 7.78 -10.94 11.75
N LEU A 83 7.07 -10.10 12.52
CA LEU A 83 5.68 -9.73 12.23
C LEU A 83 5.52 -8.92 10.93
N TYR A 84 6.60 -8.33 10.42
CA TYR A 84 6.60 -7.71 9.09
C TYR A 84 6.26 -8.72 7.99
N LEU A 85 6.62 -10.01 8.16
CA LEU A 85 6.30 -11.07 7.21
C LEU A 85 4.79 -11.33 7.16
N VAL A 86 4.11 -11.30 8.31
CA VAL A 86 2.65 -11.44 8.40
C VAL A 86 1.96 -10.34 7.61
N ALA A 87 2.41 -9.09 7.78
CA ALA A 87 1.90 -7.98 7.00
C ALA A 87 2.17 -8.16 5.50
N LEU A 88 3.41 -8.50 5.12
CA LEU A 88 3.81 -8.70 3.73
C LEU A 88 2.98 -9.78 3.02
N ILE A 89 2.78 -10.93 3.67
CA ILE A 89 1.94 -12.01 3.13
C ILE A 89 0.48 -11.55 3.03
N THR A 90 -0.05 -10.90 4.06
CA THR A 90 -1.45 -10.44 4.06
C THR A 90 -1.72 -9.45 2.94
N PHE A 91 -0.92 -8.40 2.83
CA PHE A 91 -1.04 -7.42 1.75
C PHE A 91 -0.78 -8.05 0.38
N GLY A 92 0.24 -8.91 0.26
CA GLY A 92 0.54 -9.62 -0.98
C GLY A 92 -0.65 -10.43 -1.49
N LEU A 93 -1.28 -11.23 -0.63
CA LEU A 93 -2.46 -12.00 -0.98
C LEU A 93 -3.63 -11.11 -1.43
N ARG A 94 -3.90 -10.01 -0.72
CA ARG A 94 -4.97 -9.07 -1.08
C ARG A 94 -4.69 -8.37 -2.42
N ILE A 95 -3.43 -8.01 -2.69
CA ILE A 95 -3.00 -7.47 -3.97
C ILE A 95 -3.33 -8.46 -5.11
N PHE A 96 -2.91 -9.73 -4.98
CA PHE A 96 -3.21 -10.73 -6.00
C PHE A 96 -4.72 -10.94 -6.20
N GLN A 97 -5.50 -10.94 -5.11
CA GLN A 97 -6.96 -11.03 -5.17
C GLN A 97 -7.58 -9.83 -5.88
N ASN A 98 -7.17 -8.60 -5.54
CA ASN A 98 -7.65 -7.39 -6.20
C ASN A 98 -7.34 -7.40 -7.69
N VAL A 99 -6.10 -7.77 -8.08
CA VAL A 99 -5.73 -7.92 -9.50
C VAL A 99 -6.57 -8.98 -10.20
N ALA A 100 -6.82 -10.13 -9.56
CA ALA A 100 -7.62 -11.19 -10.15
C ALA A 100 -9.08 -10.75 -10.40
N LEU A 101 -9.66 -9.98 -9.49
CA LEU A 101 -11.02 -9.42 -9.62
C LEU A 101 -11.08 -8.33 -10.69
N ILE A 102 -10.12 -7.39 -10.69
CA ILE A 102 -9.98 -6.36 -11.73
C ILE A 102 -9.90 -7.03 -13.11
N ARG A 103 -9.03 -8.05 -13.27
CA ARG A 103 -8.90 -8.78 -14.53
C ARG A 103 -10.21 -9.42 -14.99
N ARG A 104 -10.98 -10.03 -14.06
CA ARG A 104 -12.26 -10.67 -14.38
C ARG A 104 -13.33 -9.68 -14.86
N HIS A 105 -13.25 -8.43 -14.45
CA HIS A 105 -14.20 -7.41 -14.90
C HIS A 105 -14.03 -7.03 -16.38
N PHE A 106 -12.83 -7.21 -16.94
CA PHE A 106 -12.53 -6.93 -18.35
C PHE A 106 -12.72 -8.14 -19.28
N LEU A 107 -13.10 -9.29 -18.75
CA LEU A 107 -13.41 -10.51 -19.51
C LEU A 107 -14.91 -10.65 -19.69
#